data_AF-A0A0F9A663-F1
#
_entry.id   AF-A0A0F9A663-F1
#
_cell.length_a   1.000
_cell.length_b   1.000
_cell.length_c   1.000
_cell.angle_alpha   90.00
_cell.angle_beta   90.00
_cell.angle_gamma   90.00
#
_symmetry.space_group_name_H-M   'P 1'
#
loop_
_entity.id
_entity.type
_entity.pdbx_description
1 polymer ?
#
loop_
_entity_poly.entity_id
_entity_poly.type
_entity_poly.pdbx_seq_one_letter_code
_entity_poly.pdbx_strand_id
1 'polypeptide(L)'
;HNHHLHRRSSQVTLYFLSLTLLGIPQKSILEALIALSFGASLISIFARLGGGIFTKGADMGADLVGKVEAGIPEDDPRNPAVIADNVGDNVGDVAGLGADLLESYVESIIATLAIAASIAVISLTYLPFYLAGWGILCSLIGVGWIKMAKLKDPQATLNGGTYISAALMMVGSFFIIKYLGAAYGDYSLLGPFWAIIAGIVSGIVIGEVSVYYSSSKYKPVKELANSCKTGPAVAIVNGLSLGMLSTLVPVVVIAAATLIGFFFAGMYGVAMAALGMLSILGVTLAVDSYGPVADNAGGIAEMAHLPGEVRQVTDKLDAVGNTTAAIGKGFAIGSAAFATLGLITAYRVTINSLASGSFTLSLADPKLIAGLLIGGMVPYLYGSLLARGVGRVAFQVVEEVRRQFREIPGLMKGKGKADSTKCVDIAARGALENMMLP
;
A
#
# COMPACT_ATOMS: atom_id res chain seq x y z
N HIS A 1 -6.21 -1.05 -19.44
CA HIS A 1 -6.41 -0.85 -17.99
C HIS A 1 -5.70 0.40 -17.44
N ASN A 2 -4.48 0.75 -17.90
CA ASN A 2 -3.75 1.98 -17.50
C ASN A 2 -4.43 3.33 -17.81
N HIS A 3 -5.41 3.39 -18.72
CA HIS A 3 -6.16 4.62 -18.99
C HIS A 3 -7.17 5.00 -17.90
N HIS A 4 -7.58 4.07 -17.03
CA HIS A 4 -8.59 4.33 -15.99
C HIS A 4 -8.00 4.79 -14.64
N LEU A 5 -6.78 4.39 -14.30
CA LEU A 5 -6.08 4.83 -13.08
C LEU A 5 -5.57 6.28 -13.19
N HIS A 6 -5.08 6.69 -14.37
CA HIS A 6 -4.68 8.08 -14.60
C HIS A 6 -5.84 9.08 -14.50
N ARG A 7 -7.08 8.67 -14.84
CA ARG A 7 -8.27 9.51 -14.65
C ARG A 7 -8.61 9.76 -13.18
N ARG A 8 -8.12 8.94 -12.23
CA ARG A 8 -8.50 8.99 -10.80
C ARG A 8 -7.61 9.89 -9.95
N SER A 9 -6.29 9.91 -10.17
CA SER A 9 -5.37 10.83 -9.45
C SER A 9 -5.65 12.31 -9.72
N SER A 10 -6.17 12.64 -10.91
CA SER A 10 -6.63 13.99 -11.27
C SER A 10 -8.02 14.34 -10.74
N GLN A 11 -8.77 13.42 -10.11
CA GLN A 11 -10.15 13.69 -9.67
C GLN A 11 -10.21 14.72 -8.56
N VAL A 12 -9.29 14.67 -7.60
CA VAL A 12 -9.25 15.66 -6.50
C VAL A 12 -8.96 17.06 -7.06
N THR A 13 -7.98 17.18 -7.95
CA THR A 13 -7.64 18.46 -8.61
C THR A 13 -8.77 18.96 -9.51
N LEU A 14 -9.35 18.09 -10.35
CA LEU A 14 -10.44 18.45 -11.25
C LEU A 14 -11.71 18.83 -10.48
N TYR A 15 -12.01 18.09 -9.39
CA TYR A 15 -13.15 18.37 -8.54
C TYR A 15 -12.95 19.71 -7.81
N PHE A 16 -11.79 19.94 -7.19
CA PHE A 16 -11.43 21.22 -6.58
C PHE A 16 -11.54 22.38 -7.58
N LEU A 17 -10.94 22.23 -8.77
CA LEU A 17 -10.98 23.26 -9.82
C LEU A 17 -12.41 23.52 -10.29
N SER A 18 -13.22 22.46 -10.49
CA SER A 18 -14.60 22.60 -10.93
C SER A 18 -15.45 23.35 -9.91
N LEU A 19 -15.33 23.03 -8.62
CA LEU A 19 -16.06 23.73 -7.56
C LEU A 19 -15.59 25.17 -7.40
N THR A 20 -14.29 25.41 -7.57
CA THR A 20 -13.70 26.76 -7.55
C THR A 20 -14.24 27.60 -8.71
N LEU A 21 -14.30 27.03 -9.92
CA LEU A 21 -14.85 27.68 -11.12
C LEU A 21 -16.36 27.95 -11.00
N LEU A 22 -17.08 27.11 -10.25
CA LEU A 22 -18.50 27.30 -9.92
C LEU A 22 -18.71 28.36 -8.81
N GLY A 23 -17.65 28.98 -8.30
CA GLY A 23 -17.74 30.02 -7.26
C GLY A 23 -18.11 29.49 -5.88
N ILE A 24 -17.95 28.19 -5.63
CA ILE A 24 -18.27 27.58 -4.33
C ILE A 24 -17.28 28.10 -3.28
N PRO A 25 -17.74 28.49 -2.06
CA PRO A 25 -16.84 28.94 -1.01
C PRO A 25 -15.79 27.89 -0.63
N GLN A 26 -14.55 28.31 -0.40
CA GLN A 26 -13.42 27.42 -0.10
C GLN A 26 -13.69 26.46 1.06
N LYS A 27 -14.44 26.91 2.09
CA LYS A 27 -14.87 26.06 3.20
C LYS A 27 -15.74 24.88 2.72
N SER A 28 -16.74 25.14 1.88
CA SER A 28 -17.61 24.10 1.33
C SER A 28 -16.88 23.18 0.36
N ILE A 29 -15.88 23.69 -0.37
CA ILE A 29 -15.00 22.85 -1.19
C ILE A 29 -14.19 21.88 -0.31
N LEU A 30 -13.62 22.37 0.80
CA LEU A 30 -12.87 21.53 1.73
C LEU A 30 -13.75 20.45 2.38
N GLU A 31 -14.96 20.79 2.80
CA GLU A 31 -15.94 19.84 3.33
C GLU A 31 -16.29 18.75 2.30
N ALA A 32 -16.50 19.13 1.04
CA ALA A 32 -16.77 18.20 -0.05
C ALA A 32 -15.56 17.28 -0.34
N LEU A 33 -14.34 17.80 -0.26
CA LEU A 33 -13.12 17.02 -0.39
C LEU A 33 -12.95 16.02 0.76
N ILE A 34 -13.20 16.45 2.00
CA ILE A 34 -13.16 15.54 3.16
C ILE A 34 -14.16 14.39 2.98
N ALA A 35 -15.37 14.66 2.50
CA ALA A 35 -16.35 13.63 2.19
C ALA A 35 -15.88 12.67 1.09
N LEU A 36 -15.20 13.17 0.06
CA LEU A 36 -14.56 12.35 -0.98
C LEU A 36 -13.49 11.43 -0.39
N SER A 37 -12.64 11.96 0.51
CA SER A 37 -11.62 11.18 1.23
C SER A 37 -12.26 10.04 2.01
N PHE A 38 -13.26 10.37 2.83
CA PHE A 38 -13.97 9.39 3.64
C PHE A 38 -14.59 8.27 2.79
N GLY A 39 -15.20 8.62 1.65
CA GLY A 39 -15.71 7.64 0.70
C GLY A 39 -14.62 6.76 0.10
N ALA A 40 -13.45 7.33 -0.22
CA ALA A 40 -12.30 6.57 -0.72
C ALA A 40 -11.79 5.59 0.34
N SER A 41 -11.65 6.00 1.60
CA SER A 41 -11.21 5.15 2.72
C SER A 41 -12.19 4.02 2.99
N LEU A 42 -13.50 4.32 2.99
CA LEU A 42 -14.53 3.32 3.20
C LEU A 42 -14.47 2.22 2.12
N ILE A 43 -14.39 2.59 0.84
CA ILE A 43 -14.28 1.61 -0.25
C ILE A 43 -12.94 0.87 -0.24
N SER A 44 -11.86 1.58 0.08
CA SER A 44 -10.51 1.01 0.18
C SER A 44 -10.45 -0.10 1.22
N ILE A 45 -11.02 0.11 2.41
CA ILE A 45 -11.10 -0.90 3.47
C ILE A 45 -11.77 -2.16 2.92
N PHE A 46 -13.00 -2.08 2.40
CA PHE A 46 -13.69 -3.26 1.89
C PHE A 46 -12.97 -3.94 0.72
N ALA A 47 -12.37 -3.17 -0.20
CA ALA A 47 -11.60 -3.73 -1.31
C ALA A 47 -10.37 -4.49 -0.81
N ARG A 48 -9.65 -3.96 0.19
CA ARG A 48 -8.45 -4.56 0.76
C ARG A 48 -8.79 -5.79 1.60
N LEU A 49 -9.84 -5.72 2.42
CA LEU A 49 -10.30 -6.83 3.24
C LEU A 49 -10.86 -7.97 2.40
N GLY A 50 -11.84 -7.67 1.54
CA GLY A 50 -12.49 -8.67 0.71
C GLY A 50 -11.49 -9.33 -0.24
N GLY A 51 -10.70 -8.53 -0.94
CA GLY A 51 -9.65 -9.04 -1.81
C GLY A 51 -8.57 -9.83 -1.06
N GLY A 52 -8.13 -9.35 0.12
CA GLY A 52 -7.13 -10.00 0.95
C GLY A 52 -7.59 -11.36 1.51
N ILE A 53 -8.84 -11.45 1.97
CA ILE A 53 -9.42 -12.71 2.44
C ILE A 53 -9.60 -13.69 1.28
N PHE A 54 -10.02 -13.20 0.11
CA PHE A 54 -10.15 -14.01 -1.09
C PHE A 54 -8.81 -14.62 -1.51
N THR A 55 -7.78 -13.78 -1.77
CA THR A 55 -6.47 -14.25 -2.23
C THR A 55 -5.82 -15.17 -1.22
N LYS A 56 -5.67 -14.75 0.05
CA LYS A 56 -4.96 -15.56 1.05
C LYS A 56 -5.72 -16.80 1.50
N GLY A 57 -7.05 -16.80 1.37
CA GLY A 57 -7.84 -18.01 1.53
C GLY A 57 -7.59 -19.02 0.41
N ALA A 58 -7.53 -18.56 -0.84
CA ALA A 58 -7.30 -19.41 -2.01
C ALA A 58 -5.85 -19.93 -2.08
N ASP A 59 -4.87 -19.02 -1.99
CA ASP A 59 -3.42 -19.25 -1.97
C ASP A 59 -3.04 -20.33 -0.94
N MET A 60 -3.37 -20.11 0.35
CA MET A 60 -3.08 -21.10 1.40
C MET A 60 -3.73 -22.46 1.14
N GLY A 61 -4.93 -22.49 0.56
CA GLY A 61 -5.63 -23.74 0.25
C GLY A 61 -5.02 -24.49 -0.93
N ALA A 62 -4.62 -23.76 -1.97
CA ALA A 62 -3.95 -24.29 -3.15
C ALA A 62 -2.58 -24.88 -2.78
N ASP A 63 -1.77 -24.11 -2.07
CA ASP A 63 -0.38 -24.47 -1.75
C ASP A 63 -0.28 -25.61 -0.75
N LEU A 64 -1.12 -25.62 0.28
CA LEU A 64 -1.09 -26.65 1.31
C LEU A 64 -1.46 -28.03 0.73
N VAL A 65 -2.56 -28.12 -0.01
CA VAL A 65 -2.98 -29.42 -0.57
C VAL A 65 -2.13 -29.80 -1.78
N GLY A 66 -1.77 -28.84 -2.63
CA GLY A 66 -0.95 -29.08 -3.82
C GLY A 66 0.48 -29.49 -3.49
N LYS A 67 1.24 -28.59 -2.87
CA LYS A 67 2.68 -28.76 -2.66
C LYS A 67 2.99 -29.66 -1.47
N VAL A 68 2.28 -29.50 -0.36
CA VAL A 68 2.62 -30.21 0.89
C VAL A 68 1.99 -31.59 0.97
N GLU A 69 0.71 -31.75 0.60
CA GLU A 69 0.00 -33.03 0.71
C GLU A 69 0.14 -33.91 -0.55
N ALA A 70 -0.10 -33.33 -1.73
CA ALA A 70 -0.14 -34.07 -2.98
C ALA A 70 1.22 -34.14 -3.70
N GLY A 71 2.16 -33.25 -3.35
CA GLY A 71 3.50 -33.18 -3.97
C GLY A 71 3.47 -32.81 -5.45
N ILE A 72 2.45 -32.07 -5.89
CA ILE A 72 2.37 -31.53 -7.26
C ILE A 72 3.02 -30.14 -7.32
N PRO A 73 3.46 -29.68 -8.51
CA PRO A 73 3.97 -28.32 -8.68
C PRO A 73 2.99 -27.26 -8.18
N GLU A 74 3.54 -26.11 -7.80
CA GLU A 74 2.79 -24.86 -7.60
C GLU A 74 2.09 -24.46 -8.90
N ASP A 75 0.89 -23.89 -8.83
CA ASP A 75 0.05 -23.55 -9.99
C ASP A 75 -0.32 -24.69 -10.96
N ASP A 76 -0.18 -25.95 -10.53
CA ASP A 76 -0.50 -27.08 -11.39
C ASP A 76 -2.00 -27.10 -11.78
N PRO A 77 -2.35 -27.25 -13.07
CA PRO A 77 -3.73 -27.17 -13.55
C PRO A 77 -4.65 -28.29 -13.03
N ARG A 78 -4.10 -29.33 -12.39
CA ARG A 78 -4.89 -30.36 -11.68
C ARG A 78 -5.50 -29.82 -10.40
N ASN A 79 -4.88 -28.80 -9.79
CA ASN A 79 -5.36 -28.23 -8.53
C ASN A 79 -6.52 -27.25 -8.80
N PRO A 80 -7.75 -27.54 -8.33
CA PRO A 80 -8.90 -26.68 -8.60
C PRO A 80 -8.78 -25.28 -8.00
N ALA A 81 -7.94 -25.07 -6.99
CA ALA A 81 -7.80 -23.78 -6.32
C ALA A 81 -6.92 -22.76 -7.08
N VAL A 82 -6.11 -23.19 -8.06
CA VAL A 82 -5.13 -22.31 -8.75
C VAL A 82 -5.79 -21.14 -9.48
N ILE A 83 -6.97 -21.33 -10.06
CA ILE A 83 -7.71 -20.22 -10.68
C ILE A 83 -8.17 -19.21 -9.62
N ALA A 84 -8.61 -19.68 -8.44
CA ALA A 84 -9.00 -18.78 -7.36
C ALA A 84 -7.78 -18.03 -6.81
N ASP A 85 -6.62 -18.68 -6.76
CA ASP A 85 -5.35 -18.08 -6.36
C ASP A 85 -4.95 -16.93 -7.30
N ASN A 86 -4.80 -17.22 -8.59
CA ASN A 86 -4.41 -16.23 -9.61
C ASN A 86 -5.43 -15.10 -9.75
N VAL A 87 -6.74 -15.39 -9.64
CA VAL A 87 -7.79 -14.35 -9.57
C VAL A 87 -7.59 -13.50 -8.30
N GLY A 88 -7.22 -14.12 -7.20
CA GLY A 88 -6.93 -13.48 -5.94
C GLY A 88 -5.86 -12.40 -6.03
N ASP A 89 -4.76 -12.64 -6.74
CA ASP A 89 -3.69 -11.62 -6.86
C ASP A 89 -4.21 -10.37 -7.58
N ASN A 90 -5.10 -10.53 -8.54
CA ASN A 90 -5.73 -9.41 -9.23
C ASN A 90 -6.74 -8.67 -8.32
N VAL A 91 -7.54 -9.40 -7.54
CA VAL A 91 -8.59 -8.80 -6.69
C VAL A 91 -8.00 -8.16 -5.41
N GLY A 92 -7.07 -8.84 -4.75
CA GLY A 92 -6.44 -8.39 -3.51
C GLY A 92 -5.21 -7.53 -3.75
N ASP A 93 -4.22 -8.09 -4.46
CA ASP A 93 -2.88 -7.50 -4.55
C ASP A 93 -2.76 -6.42 -5.63
N VAL A 94 -3.70 -6.36 -6.59
CA VAL A 94 -3.82 -5.24 -7.55
C VAL A 94 -4.96 -4.29 -7.16
N ALA A 95 -6.21 -4.75 -7.15
CA ALA A 95 -7.36 -3.86 -6.98
C ALA A 95 -7.43 -3.29 -5.54
N GLY A 96 -7.24 -4.14 -4.52
CA GLY A 96 -7.18 -3.71 -3.13
C GLY A 96 -6.02 -2.74 -2.88
N LEU A 97 -4.81 -3.10 -3.31
CA LEU A 97 -3.63 -2.24 -3.19
C LEU A 97 -3.81 -0.88 -3.90
N GLY A 98 -4.37 -0.89 -5.11
CA GLY A 98 -4.61 0.32 -5.87
C GLY A 98 -5.60 1.26 -5.19
N ALA A 99 -6.61 0.72 -4.48
CA ALA A 99 -7.54 1.51 -3.68
C ALA A 99 -6.87 2.08 -2.42
N ASP A 100 -6.07 1.26 -1.73
CA ASP A 100 -5.28 1.59 -0.53
C ASP A 100 -4.35 2.79 -0.78
N LEU A 101 -3.49 2.69 -1.78
CA LEU A 101 -2.55 3.75 -2.12
C LEU A 101 -3.21 5.00 -2.71
N LEU A 102 -4.31 4.85 -3.46
CA LEU A 102 -5.07 5.99 -3.98
C LEU A 102 -5.67 6.78 -2.82
N GLU A 103 -6.25 6.10 -1.85
CA GLU A 103 -6.82 6.75 -0.68
C GLU A 103 -5.75 7.51 0.11
N SER A 104 -4.62 6.87 0.44
CA SER A 104 -3.55 7.51 1.21
C SER A 104 -3.02 8.77 0.50
N TYR A 105 -2.98 8.76 -0.83
CA TYR A 105 -2.62 9.93 -1.62
C TYR A 105 -3.64 11.06 -1.53
N VAL A 106 -4.93 10.73 -1.67
CA VAL A 106 -6.03 11.69 -1.54
C VAL A 106 -6.06 12.29 -0.12
N GLU A 107 -5.90 11.47 0.91
CA GLU A 107 -5.82 11.91 2.30
C GLU A 107 -4.66 12.87 2.55
N SER A 108 -3.46 12.56 2.02
CA SER A 108 -2.30 13.43 2.19
C SER A 108 -2.53 14.82 1.58
N ILE A 109 -3.17 14.90 0.40
CA ILE A 109 -3.55 16.17 -0.22
C ILE A 109 -4.58 16.88 0.66
N ILE A 110 -5.62 16.20 1.12
CA ILE A 110 -6.69 16.83 1.90
C ILE A 110 -6.18 17.31 3.26
N ALA A 111 -5.30 16.55 3.92
CA ALA A 111 -4.65 16.98 5.16
C ALA A 111 -3.86 18.27 4.96
N THR A 112 -3.08 18.39 3.88
CA THR A 112 -2.36 19.63 3.56
C THR A 112 -3.32 20.79 3.29
N LEU A 113 -4.44 20.56 2.59
CA LEU A 113 -5.46 21.57 2.30
C LEU A 113 -6.18 22.04 3.57
N ALA A 114 -6.56 21.12 4.45
CA ALA A 114 -7.24 21.45 5.69
C ALA A 114 -6.37 22.36 6.58
N ILE A 115 -5.08 22.04 6.68
CA ILE A 115 -4.13 22.85 7.45
C ILE A 115 -3.87 24.20 6.73
N ALA A 116 -3.67 24.22 5.41
CA ALA A 116 -3.50 25.46 4.65
C ALA A 116 -4.70 26.41 4.80
N ALA A 117 -5.93 25.88 4.76
CA ALA A 117 -7.16 26.64 4.95
C ALA A 117 -7.22 27.27 6.34
N SER A 118 -6.78 26.56 7.39
CA SER A 118 -6.70 27.09 8.76
C SER A 118 -5.66 28.21 8.93
N ILE A 119 -4.59 28.20 8.13
CA ILE A 119 -3.54 29.23 8.13
C ILE A 119 -3.97 30.45 7.30
N ALA A 120 -4.99 30.29 6.45
CA ALA A 120 -5.54 31.32 5.55
C ALA A 120 -4.53 31.87 4.53
N VAL A 121 -3.57 31.04 4.09
CA VAL A 121 -2.58 31.42 3.06
C VAL A 121 -2.90 30.69 1.75
N ILE A 122 -3.25 31.48 0.73
CA ILE A 122 -3.71 31.00 -0.58
C ILE A 122 -2.62 30.18 -1.29
N SER A 123 -1.35 30.61 -1.27
CA SER A 123 -0.25 29.89 -1.93
C SER A 123 -0.06 28.47 -1.41
N LEU A 124 -0.29 28.24 -0.11
CA LEU A 124 -0.21 26.92 0.52
C LEU A 124 -1.38 26.00 0.13
N THR A 125 -2.53 26.58 -0.23
CA THR A 125 -3.70 25.81 -0.69
C THR A 125 -3.43 25.21 -2.07
N TYR A 126 -2.73 25.94 -2.94
CA TYR A 126 -2.44 25.45 -4.29
C TYR A 126 -1.24 24.50 -4.36
N LEU A 127 -0.25 24.68 -3.47
CA LEU A 127 0.99 23.89 -3.45
C LEU A 127 0.79 22.37 -3.61
N PRO A 128 -0.09 21.68 -2.85
CA PRO A 128 -0.25 20.23 -2.98
C PRO A 128 -0.73 19.80 -4.37
N PHE A 129 -1.54 20.61 -5.07
CA PHE A 129 -2.00 20.31 -6.43
C PHE A 129 -0.88 20.45 -7.47
N TYR A 130 -0.02 21.46 -7.33
CA TYR A 130 1.15 21.62 -8.21
C TYR A 130 2.13 20.46 -8.04
N LEU A 131 2.37 20.04 -6.79
CA LEU A 131 3.21 18.88 -6.50
C LEU A 131 2.60 17.59 -7.03
N ALA A 132 1.29 17.39 -6.86
CA ALA A 132 0.57 16.26 -7.44
C ALA A 132 0.71 16.20 -8.97
N GLY A 133 0.52 17.33 -9.66
CA GLY A 133 0.69 17.43 -11.11
C GLY A 133 2.13 17.15 -11.55
N TRP A 134 3.11 17.72 -10.85
CA TRP A 134 4.53 17.45 -11.11
C TRP A 134 4.92 15.99 -10.83
N GLY A 135 4.33 15.38 -9.80
CA GLY A 135 4.50 13.98 -9.43
C GLY A 135 4.06 13.00 -10.49
N ILE A 136 2.96 13.30 -11.17
CA ILE A 136 2.51 12.54 -12.35
C ILE A 136 3.58 12.59 -13.45
N LEU A 137 4.12 13.77 -13.75
CA LEU A 137 5.18 13.93 -14.76
C LEU A 137 6.46 13.18 -14.36
N CYS A 138 6.90 13.30 -13.11
CA CYS A 138 8.04 12.57 -12.57
C CYS A 138 7.84 11.05 -12.69
N SER A 139 6.65 10.56 -12.39
CA SER A 139 6.29 9.14 -12.48
C SER A 139 6.28 8.65 -13.93
N LEU A 140 5.75 9.44 -14.87
CA LEU A 140 5.77 9.10 -16.30
C LEU A 140 7.20 9.00 -16.84
N ILE A 141 8.08 9.91 -16.44
CA ILE A 141 9.50 9.87 -16.82
C ILE A 141 10.19 8.63 -16.21
N GLY A 142 9.94 8.34 -14.94
CA GLY A 142 10.48 7.15 -14.26
C GLY A 142 10.02 5.84 -14.92
N VAL A 143 8.73 5.71 -15.23
CA VAL A 143 8.19 4.56 -15.97
C VAL A 143 8.78 4.49 -17.39
N GLY A 144 8.95 5.62 -18.07
CA GLY A 144 9.63 5.70 -19.36
C GLY A 144 11.07 5.18 -19.29
N TRP A 145 11.81 5.57 -18.25
CA TRP A 145 13.16 5.06 -17.99
C TRP A 145 13.17 3.55 -17.77
N ILE A 146 12.29 3.01 -16.91
CA ILE A 146 12.17 1.56 -16.65
C ILE A 146 11.98 0.79 -17.96
N LYS A 147 11.13 1.30 -18.87
CA LYS A 147 10.87 0.66 -20.17
C LYS A 147 12.06 0.68 -21.13
N MET A 148 12.87 1.73 -21.08
CA MET A 148 14.02 1.91 -21.99
C MET A 148 15.33 1.31 -21.45
N ALA A 149 15.41 1.09 -20.14
CA ALA A 149 16.61 0.57 -19.49
C ALA A 149 16.95 -0.84 -19.96
N LYS A 150 18.24 -1.11 -20.16
CA LYS A 150 18.72 -2.47 -20.48
C LYS A 150 18.53 -3.36 -19.25
N LEU A 151 17.73 -4.41 -19.40
CA LEU A 151 17.41 -5.34 -18.32
C LEU A 151 18.64 -6.20 -17.96
N LYS A 152 19.28 -5.89 -16.84
CA LYS A 152 20.36 -6.72 -16.23
C LYS A 152 19.91 -7.35 -14.91
N ASP A 153 19.35 -6.53 -14.01
CA ASP A 153 18.74 -6.94 -12.75
C ASP A 153 17.37 -6.25 -12.65
N PRO A 154 16.25 -6.99 -12.61
CA PRO A 154 14.92 -6.39 -12.60
C PRO A 154 14.70 -5.45 -11.41
N GLN A 155 15.15 -5.84 -10.21
CA GLN A 155 15.04 -5.02 -9.01
C GLN A 155 15.76 -3.67 -9.17
N ALA A 156 17.02 -3.69 -9.61
CA ALA A 156 17.79 -2.46 -9.81
C ALA A 156 17.16 -1.54 -10.87
N THR A 157 16.58 -2.09 -11.93
CA THR A 157 15.87 -1.31 -12.95
C THR A 157 14.62 -0.63 -12.38
N LEU A 158 13.80 -1.37 -11.62
CA LEU A 158 12.60 -0.84 -10.96
C LEU A 158 12.96 0.25 -9.94
N ASN A 159 13.96 0.00 -9.08
CA ASN A 159 14.47 0.98 -8.12
C ASN A 159 15.00 2.24 -8.83
N GLY A 160 15.70 2.09 -9.96
CA GLY A 160 16.23 3.19 -10.75
C GLY A 160 15.13 4.15 -11.23
N GLY A 161 14.00 3.62 -11.69
CA GLY A 161 12.85 4.46 -12.05
C GLY A 161 12.30 5.26 -10.87
N THR A 162 12.16 4.62 -9.70
CA THR A 162 11.71 5.27 -8.46
C THR A 162 12.68 6.38 -8.03
N TYR A 163 13.99 6.13 -8.02
CA TYR A 163 14.99 7.14 -7.63
C TYR A 163 15.04 8.32 -8.59
N ILE A 164 14.91 8.08 -9.91
CA ILE A 164 14.85 9.16 -10.90
C ILE A 164 13.61 10.02 -10.66
N SER A 165 12.43 9.42 -10.46
CA SER A 165 11.22 10.17 -10.13
C SER A 165 11.37 10.96 -8.84
N ALA A 166 11.99 10.38 -7.81
CA ALA A 166 12.27 11.07 -6.55
C ALA A 166 13.19 12.28 -6.75
N ALA A 167 14.29 12.13 -7.50
CA ALA A 167 15.22 13.21 -7.79
C ALA A 167 14.54 14.35 -8.57
N LEU A 168 13.74 14.02 -9.58
CA LEU A 168 12.97 14.99 -10.35
C LEU A 168 11.93 15.72 -9.49
N MET A 169 11.29 15.00 -8.56
CA MET A 169 10.36 15.62 -7.61
C MET A 169 11.08 16.57 -6.65
N MET A 170 12.22 16.18 -6.09
CA MET A 170 13.03 17.05 -5.23
C MET A 170 13.42 18.34 -5.96
N VAL A 171 13.89 18.24 -7.21
CA VAL A 171 14.26 19.42 -8.00
C VAL A 171 13.04 20.27 -8.36
N GLY A 172 11.95 19.68 -8.84
CA GLY A 172 10.77 20.45 -9.26
C GLY A 172 10.02 21.08 -8.09
N SER A 173 9.96 20.41 -6.93
CA SER A 173 9.36 20.98 -5.71
C SER A 173 10.03 22.28 -5.27
N PHE A 174 11.37 22.39 -5.42
CA PHE A 174 12.10 23.63 -5.16
C PHE A 174 11.60 24.79 -6.05
N PHE A 175 11.49 24.56 -7.36
CA PHE A 175 11.03 25.58 -8.30
C PHE A 175 9.56 25.94 -8.09
N ILE A 176 8.68 24.96 -7.83
CA ILE A 176 7.26 25.18 -7.53
C ILE A 176 7.10 26.06 -6.29
N ILE A 177 7.83 25.77 -5.22
CA ILE A 177 7.77 26.53 -3.97
C ILE A 177 8.28 27.96 -4.16
N LYS A 178 9.39 28.12 -4.88
CA LYS A 178 9.93 29.45 -5.19
C LYS A 178 8.96 30.28 -6.03
N TYR A 179 8.25 29.65 -6.96
CA TYR A 179 7.25 30.31 -7.80
C TYR A 179 5.99 30.73 -7.01
N LEU A 180 5.45 29.85 -6.17
CA LEU A 180 4.20 30.12 -5.45
C LEU A 180 4.34 31.07 -4.25
N GLY A 181 5.54 31.25 -3.69
CA GLY A 181 5.73 32.10 -2.52
C GLY A 181 5.09 31.51 -1.26
N ALA A 182 5.56 30.34 -0.83
CA ALA A 182 5.02 29.57 0.29
C ALA A 182 5.54 29.99 1.70
N ALA A 183 5.94 31.25 1.89
CA ALA A 183 6.34 31.76 3.21
C ALA A 183 5.10 32.14 4.04
N TYR A 184 5.06 31.80 5.32
CA TYR A 184 3.95 32.13 6.22
C TYR A 184 4.37 32.06 7.69
N GLY A 185 3.74 32.90 8.52
CA GLY A 185 4.12 33.02 9.94
C GLY A 185 5.62 33.27 10.09
N ASP A 186 6.25 32.49 10.96
CA ASP A 186 7.71 32.52 11.19
C ASP A 186 8.50 31.56 10.28
N TYR A 187 7.81 30.87 9.35
CA TYR A 187 8.44 29.88 8.49
C TYR A 187 8.95 30.50 7.19
N SER A 188 10.19 30.15 6.85
CA SER A 188 10.83 30.61 5.62
C SER A 188 10.12 30.09 4.36
N LEU A 189 10.37 30.74 3.22
CA LEU A 189 9.89 30.30 1.90
C LEU A 189 10.22 28.82 1.60
N LEU A 190 11.39 28.35 2.02
CA LEU A 190 11.85 26.98 1.79
C LEU A 190 11.44 26.01 2.90
N GLY A 191 10.65 26.45 3.88
CA GLY A 191 10.15 25.60 4.95
C GLY A 191 9.43 24.36 4.42
N PRO A 192 8.38 24.53 3.58
CA PRO A 192 7.69 23.40 2.95
C PRO A 192 8.59 22.52 2.09
N PHE A 193 9.65 23.09 1.50
CA PHE A 193 10.59 22.34 0.66
C PHE A 193 11.33 21.29 1.49
N TRP A 194 11.93 21.68 2.62
CA TRP A 194 12.64 20.75 3.49
C TRP A 194 11.74 19.66 4.07
N ALA A 195 10.47 19.99 4.34
CA ALA A 195 9.48 19.01 4.76
C ALA A 195 9.20 17.95 3.67
N ILE A 196 9.02 18.38 2.42
CA ILE A 196 8.84 17.46 1.27
C ILE A 196 10.06 16.57 1.09
N ILE A 197 11.28 17.13 1.16
CA ILE A 197 12.52 16.35 1.06
C ILE A 197 12.58 15.30 2.16
N ALA A 198 12.25 15.66 3.40
CA ALA A 198 12.19 14.70 4.51
C ALA A 198 11.21 13.55 4.23
N GLY A 199 10.02 13.86 3.69
CA GLY A 199 9.05 12.86 3.26
C GLY A 199 9.56 11.90 2.18
N ILE A 200 10.15 12.45 1.10
CA ILE A 200 10.70 11.67 -0.02
C ILE A 200 11.83 10.76 0.47
N VAL A 201 12.78 11.31 1.23
CA VAL A 201 13.91 10.55 1.77
C VAL A 201 13.42 9.45 2.70
N SER A 202 12.44 9.74 3.57
CA SER A 202 11.82 8.73 4.43
C SER A 202 11.20 7.59 3.63
N GLY A 203 10.48 7.89 2.55
CA GLY A 203 9.92 6.86 1.66
C GLY A 203 11.00 5.97 1.06
N ILE A 204 12.08 6.56 0.54
CA ILE A 204 13.22 5.82 0.00
C ILE A 204 13.85 4.92 1.06
N VAL A 205 14.14 5.45 2.24
CA VAL A 205 14.76 4.68 3.33
C VAL A 205 13.85 3.52 3.77
N ILE A 206 12.55 3.76 3.91
CA ILE A 206 11.57 2.70 4.22
C ILE A 206 11.58 1.63 3.12
N GLY A 207 11.62 2.02 1.85
CA GLY A 207 11.73 1.09 0.73
C GLY A 207 12.98 0.22 0.80
N GLU A 208 14.16 0.81 1.03
CA GLU A 208 15.41 0.06 1.17
C GLU A 208 15.41 -0.89 2.37
N VAL A 209 14.86 -0.44 3.49
CA VAL A 209 14.72 -1.28 4.68
C VAL A 209 13.77 -2.45 4.41
N SER A 210 12.62 -2.21 3.76
CA SER A 210 11.71 -3.26 3.33
C SER A 210 12.43 -4.29 2.47
N VAL A 211 13.23 -3.85 1.48
CA VAL A 211 14.04 -4.74 0.63
C VAL A 211 15.02 -5.57 1.44
N TYR A 212 15.72 -4.96 2.40
CA TYR A 212 16.71 -5.64 3.23
C TYR A 212 16.09 -6.77 4.09
N TYR A 213 14.87 -6.57 4.57
CA TYR A 213 14.15 -7.53 5.41
C TYR A 213 13.29 -8.53 4.62
N SER A 214 13.04 -8.32 3.32
CA SER A 214 12.18 -9.19 2.50
C SER A 214 12.89 -9.93 1.36
N SER A 215 14.02 -9.43 0.86
CA SER A 215 14.72 -10.04 -0.28
C SER A 215 15.65 -11.17 0.14
N SER A 216 15.58 -12.29 -0.59
CA SER A 216 16.45 -13.47 -0.45
C SER A 216 17.94 -13.19 -0.70
N LYS A 217 18.29 -12.00 -1.23
CA LYS A 217 19.67 -11.56 -1.41
C LYS A 217 20.36 -11.23 -0.08
N TYR A 218 19.61 -10.79 0.94
CA TYR A 218 20.17 -10.26 2.19
C TYR A 218 20.21 -11.27 3.33
N LYS A 219 21.03 -10.95 4.33
CA LYS A 219 21.29 -11.78 5.50
C LYS A 219 20.01 -12.20 6.25
N PRO A 220 19.05 -11.31 6.55
CA PRO A 220 17.93 -11.68 7.42
C PRO A 220 17.04 -12.79 6.84
N VAL A 221 16.73 -12.72 5.54
CA VAL A 221 15.92 -13.74 4.85
C VAL A 221 16.70 -15.04 4.67
N LYS A 222 18.01 -14.97 4.40
CA LYS A 222 18.89 -16.17 4.34
C LYS A 222 18.95 -16.90 5.67
N GLU A 223 19.03 -16.17 6.78
CA GLU A 223 19.00 -16.74 8.13
C GLU A 223 17.64 -17.38 8.45
N LEU A 224 16.55 -16.71 8.08
CA LEU A 224 15.20 -17.26 8.22
C LEU A 224 15.06 -18.58 7.43
N ALA A 225 15.44 -18.60 6.16
CA ALA A 225 15.40 -19.79 5.31
C ALA A 225 16.28 -20.92 5.86
N ASN A 226 17.47 -20.61 6.40
CA ASN A 226 18.33 -21.60 7.04
C ASN A 226 17.68 -22.19 8.31
N SER A 227 16.92 -21.38 9.05
CA SER A 227 16.21 -21.85 10.25
C SER A 227 15.09 -22.86 9.94
N CYS A 228 14.51 -22.82 8.73
CA CYS A 228 13.49 -23.78 8.30
C CYS A 228 13.98 -25.23 8.28
N LYS A 229 15.30 -25.48 8.24
CA LYS A 229 15.90 -26.83 8.37
C LYS A 229 15.57 -27.52 9.70
N THR A 230 15.21 -26.75 10.72
CA THR A 230 14.84 -27.26 12.05
C THR A 230 13.34 -27.52 12.21
N GLY A 231 12.54 -27.14 11.21
CA GLY A 231 11.10 -27.40 11.14
C GLY A 231 10.21 -26.15 11.19
N PRO A 232 8.91 -26.30 10.94
CA PRO A 232 7.97 -25.17 10.79
C PRO A 232 7.84 -24.29 12.03
N ALA A 233 7.90 -24.86 13.24
CA ALA A 233 7.75 -24.10 14.49
C ALA A 233 8.86 -23.04 14.65
N VAL A 234 10.11 -23.40 14.35
CA VAL A 234 11.25 -22.47 14.43
C VAL A 234 11.16 -21.42 13.33
N ALA A 235 10.72 -21.80 12.12
CA ALA A 235 10.50 -20.87 11.03
C ALA A 235 9.47 -19.78 11.40
N ILE A 236 8.35 -20.16 12.03
CA ILE A 236 7.31 -19.21 12.47
C ILE A 236 7.86 -18.26 13.54
N VAL A 237 8.53 -18.79 14.57
CA VAL A 237 9.07 -17.97 15.67
C VAL A 237 10.10 -16.96 15.14
N ASN A 238 11.03 -17.41 14.30
CA ASN A 238 12.04 -16.52 13.72
C ASN A 238 11.44 -15.52 12.73
N GLY A 239 10.43 -15.91 11.95
CA GLY A 239 9.72 -15.02 11.05
C GLY A 239 8.98 -13.91 11.81
N LEU A 240 8.29 -14.25 12.90
CA LEU A 240 7.66 -13.28 13.79
C LEU A 240 8.68 -12.31 14.41
N SER A 241 9.81 -12.86 14.90
CA SER A 241 10.90 -12.04 15.44
C SER A 241 11.47 -11.08 14.39
N LEU A 242 11.68 -11.56 13.16
CA LEU A 242 12.17 -10.77 12.04
C LEU A 242 11.22 -9.61 11.70
N GLY A 243 9.91 -9.88 11.64
CA GLY A 243 8.88 -8.86 11.40
C GLY A 243 8.80 -7.82 12.51
N MET A 244 8.96 -8.21 13.77
CA MET A 244 9.03 -7.25 14.89
C MET A 244 10.26 -6.36 14.76
N LEU A 245 11.43 -6.93 14.44
CA LEU A 245 12.68 -6.20 14.27
C LEU A 245 12.63 -5.22 13.09
N SER A 246 11.98 -5.57 11.99
CA SER A 246 11.93 -4.73 10.78
C SER A 246 11.20 -3.40 10.99
N THR A 247 10.45 -3.25 12.08
CA THR A 247 9.73 -2.00 12.42
C THR A 247 10.63 -0.88 12.93
N LEU A 248 11.83 -1.20 13.42
CA LEU A 248 12.71 -0.23 14.12
C LEU A 248 13.05 0.98 13.25
N VAL A 249 13.63 0.74 12.06
CA VAL A 249 14.11 1.83 11.20
C VAL A 249 12.95 2.64 10.62
N PRO A 250 11.87 2.04 10.07
CA PRO A 250 10.73 2.80 9.55
C PRO A 250 10.12 3.74 10.59
N VAL A 251 9.92 3.29 11.83
CA VAL A 251 9.33 4.13 12.88
C VAL A 251 10.24 5.30 13.26
N VAL A 252 11.55 5.06 13.42
CA VAL A 252 12.53 6.13 13.71
C VAL A 252 12.58 7.16 12.58
N VAL A 253 12.54 6.71 11.33
CA VAL A 253 12.58 7.58 10.14
C VAL A 253 11.31 8.43 10.02
N ILE A 254 10.13 7.86 10.26
CA ILE A 254 8.87 8.61 10.29
C ILE A 254 8.88 9.65 11.41
N ALA A 255 9.35 9.29 12.60
CA ALA A 255 9.47 10.22 13.72
C ALA A 255 10.43 11.37 13.38
N ALA A 256 11.59 11.07 12.80
CA ALA A 256 12.57 12.08 12.37
C ALA A 256 11.98 13.03 11.32
N ALA A 257 11.36 12.50 10.26
CA ALA A 257 10.75 13.34 9.23
C ALA A 257 9.53 14.13 9.74
N THR A 258 8.79 13.62 10.72
CA THR A 258 7.74 14.40 11.43
C THR A 258 8.36 15.60 12.14
N LEU A 259 9.43 15.40 12.91
CA LEU A 259 10.11 16.48 13.62
C LEU A 259 10.75 17.49 12.66
N ILE A 260 11.37 17.03 11.58
CA ILE A 260 11.95 17.89 10.53
C ILE A 260 10.84 18.70 9.85
N GLY A 261 9.76 18.06 9.43
CA GLY A 261 8.61 18.73 8.83
C GLY A 261 8.03 19.80 9.76
N PHE A 262 7.83 19.45 11.03
CA PHE A 262 7.35 20.38 12.04
C PHE A 262 8.31 21.55 12.27
N PHE A 263 9.61 21.30 12.33
CA PHE A 263 10.60 22.35 12.54
C PHE A 263 10.61 23.38 11.39
N PHE A 264 10.50 22.92 10.15
CA PHE A 264 10.61 23.81 8.98
C PHE A 264 9.29 24.46 8.55
N ALA A 265 8.14 23.86 8.85
CA ALA A 265 6.83 24.35 8.40
C ALA A 265 5.67 23.98 9.35
N GLY A 266 5.93 23.70 10.63
CA GLY A 266 4.90 23.34 11.60
C GLY A 266 4.04 22.15 11.16
N MET A 267 2.77 22.13 11.54
CA MET A 267 1.87 21.04 11.16
C MET A 267 1.64 20.94 9.64
N TYR A 268 1.73 22.06 8.91
CA TYR A 268 1.67 22.02 7.46
C TYR A 268 2.87 21.26 6.90
N GLY A 269 4.08 21.49 7.44
CA GLY A 269 5.27 20.72 7.11
C GLY A 269 5.12 19.22 7.37
N VAL A 270 4.50 18.81 8.48
CA VAL A 270 4.20 17.39 8.74
C VAL A 270 3.32 16.79 7.63
N ALA A 271 2.25 17.51 7.23
CA ALA A 271 1.39 17.06 6.14
C ALA A 271 2.12 17.09 4.77
N MET A 272 3.01 18.05 4.54
CA MET A 272 3.83 18.13 3.34
C MET A 272 4.89 17.02 3.27
N ALA A 273 5.38 16.53 4.41
CA ALA A 273 6.21 15.33 4.46
C ALA A 273 5.41 14.08 4.07
N ALA A 274 4.15 13.97 4.52
CA ALA A 274 3.21 12.93 4.07
C ALA A 274 3.07 12.93 2.54
N LEU A 275 2.72 14.09 1.99
CA LEU A 275 2.53 14.27 0.56
C LEU A 275 3.85 14.05 -0.19
N GLY A 276 4.98 14.48 0.36
CA GLY A 276 6.31 14.26 -0.20
C GLY A 276 6.61 12.76 -0.37
N MET A 277 6.32 11.94 0.62
CA MET A 277 6.49 10.48 0.52
C MET A 277 5.66 9.87 -0.63
N LEU A 278 4.43 10.34 -0.83
CA LEU A 278 3.52 9.86 -1.89
C LEU A 278 3.59 10.64 -3.20
N SER A 279 4.44 11.65 -3.29
CA SER A 279 4.50 12.57 -4.43
C SER A 279 4.88 11.87 -5.74
N ILE A 280 5.54 10.71 -5.66
CA ILE A 280 5.92 9.86 -6.79
C ILE A 280 5.10 8.56 -6.85
N LEU A 281 3.89 8.57 -6.27
CA LEU A 281 3.04 7.38 -6.16
C LEU A 281 2.83 6.68 -7.51
N GLY A 282 2.76 7.43 -8.62
CA GLY A 282 2.54 6.85 -9.93
C GLY A 282 3.58 5.79 -10.33
N VAL A 283 4.86 6.03 -10.05
CA VAL A 283 5.92 5.05 -10.35
C VAL A 283 5.99 3.96 -9.28
N THR A 284 5.79 4.30 -7.99
CA THR A 284 5.86 3.29 -6.92
C THR A 284 4.70 2.29 -7.03
N LEU A 285 3.49 2.74 -7.36
CA LEU A 285 2.34 1.88 -7.64
C LEU A 285 2.58 1.00 -8.87
N ALA A 286 3.23 1.52 -9.92
CA ALA A 286 3.57 0.74 -11.10
C ALA A 286 4.60 -0.36 -10.80
N VAL A 287 5.58 -0.05 -9.94
CA VAL A 287 6.59 -1.01 -9.46
C VAL A 287 5.96 -2.05 -8.53
N ASP A 288 4.98 -1.68 -7.71
CA ASP A 288 4.29 -2.62 -6.83
C ASP A 288 3.36 -3.56 -7.61
N SER A 289 2.54 -2.99 -8.52
CA SER A 289 1.64 -3.76 -9.40
C SER A 289 2.37 -4.68 -10.38
N TYR A 290 3.69 -4.56 -10.53
CA TYR A 290 4.50 -5.48 -11.32
C TYR A 290 4.51 -6.90 -10.72
N GLY A 291 4.49 -7.03 -9.38
CA GLY A 291 4.57 -8.31 -8.69
C GLY A 291 3.42 -9.26 -9.06
N PRO A 292 2.15 -8.89 -8.80
CA PRO A 292 1.00 -9.73 -9.13
C PRO A 292 0.91 -10.09 -10.63
N VAL A 293 1.41 -9.22 -11.51
CA VAL A 293 1.48 -9.50 -12.96
C VAL A 293 2.53 -10.57 -13.27
N ALA A 294 3.68 -10.55 -12.60
CA ALA A 294 4.72 -11.56 -12.76
C ALA A 294 4.28 -12.91 -12.17
N ASP A 295 3.59 -12.89 -11.04
CA ASP A 295 3.01 -14.05 -10.37
C ASP A 295 2.01 -14.77 -11.28
N ASN A 296 0.98 -14.05 -11.76
CA ASN A 296 0.00 -14.59 -12.71
C ASN A 296 0.65 -15.09 -14.01
N ALA A 297 1.73 -14.45 -14.48
CA ALA A 297 2.45 -14.94 -15.65
C ALA A 297 3.11 -16.30 -15.38
N GLY A 298 3.62 -16.52 -14.17
CA GLY A 298 4.11 -17.82 -13.71
C GLY A 298 3.00 -18.85 -13.64
N GLY A 299 1.87 -18.53 -13.01
CA GLY A 299 0.72 -19.42 -12.93
C GLY A 299 0.18 -19.83 -14.29
N ILE A 300 0.06 -18.88 -15.22
CA ILE A 300 -0.32 -19.16 -16.61
C ILE A 300 0.71 -20.05 -17.31
N ALA A 301 2.01 -19.83 -17.10
CA ALA A 301 3.06 -20.63 -17.72
C ALA A 301 2.99 -22.10 -17.27
N GLU A 302 2.74 -22.34 -15.99
CA GLU A 302 2.59 -23.71 -15.46
C GLU A 302 1.30 -24.36 -15.96
N MET A 303 0.17 -23.66 -15.87
CA MET A 303 -1.13 -24.16 -16.34
C MET A 303 -1.15 -24.47 -17.85
N ALA A 304 -0.38 -23.73 -18.64
CA ALA A 304 -0.24 -23.95 -20.08
C ALA A 304 0.84 -24.97 -20.45
N HIS A 305 1.51 -25.59 -19.48
CA HIS A 305 2.60 -26.55 -19.67
C HIS A 305 3.72 -26.00 -20.58
N LEU A 306 4.07 -24.71 -20.39
CA LEU A 306 5.17 -24.10 -21.12
C LEU A 306 6.52 -24.72 -20.70
N PRO A 307 7.59 -24.57 -21.51
CA PRO A 307 8.91 -25.06 -21.13
C PRO A 307 9.37 -24.50 -19.78
N GLY A 308 10.06 -25.32 -18.97
CA GLY A 308 10.49 -24.94 -17.62
C GLY A 308 11.41 -23.70 -17.56
N GLU A 309 12.07 -23.34 -18.67
CA GLU A 309 12.80 -22.07 -18.79
C GLU A 309 11.89 -20.84 -18.61
N VAL A 310 10.63 -20.92 -19.05
CA VAL A 310 9.64 -19.84 -18.87
C VAL A 310 9.30 -19.69 -17.39
N ARG A 311 9.03 -20.79 -16.68
CA ARG A 311 8.76 -20.77 -15.23
C ARG A 311 9.96 -20.24 -14.44
N GLN A 312 11.18 -20.66 -14.79
CA GLN A 312 12.41 -20.14 -14.15
C GLN A 312 12.60 -18.63 -14.35
N VAL A 313 12.13 -18.07 -15.46
CA VAL A 313 12.14 -16.62 -15.68
C VAL A 313 11.06 -15.98 -14.81
N THR A 314 9.81 -16.46 -14.85
CA THR A 314 8.71 -15.89 -14.06
C THR A 314 8.97 -15.96 -12.56
N ASP A 315 9.52 -17.06 -12.03
CA ASP A 315 9.87 -17.21 -10.61
C ASP A 315 10.89 -16.15 -10.15
N LYS A 316 11.85 -15.78 -11.03
CA LYS A 316 12.81 -14.71 -10.73
C LYS A 316 12.13 -13.34 -10.72
N LEU A 317 11.14 -13.13 -11.59
CA LEU A 317 10.38 -11.89 -11.66
C LEU A 317 9.41 -11.76 -10.48
N ASP A 318 8.76 -12.86 -10.09
CA ASP A 318 7.89 -12.92 -8.91
C ASP A 318 8.68 -12.72 -7.61
N ALA A 319 9.86 -13.33 -7.45
CA ALA A 319 10.71 -13.06 -6.28
C ALA A 319 11.09 -11.57 -6.14
N VAL A 320 11.25 -10.87 -7.27
CA VAL A 320 11.41 -9.40 -7.30
C VAL A 320 10.10 -8.71 -6.95
N GLY A 321 8.97 -9.18 -7.50
CA GLY A 321 7.62 -8.75 -7.18
C GLY A 321 7.27 -8.77 -5.69
N ASN A 322 7.63 -9.86 -5.00
CA ASN A 322 7.47 -10.01 -3.56
C ASN A 322 8.26 -8.96 -2.77
N THR A 323 9.44 -8.60 -3.26
CA THR A 323 10.25 -7.52 -2.67
C THR A 323 9.62 -6.15 -2.92
N THR A 324 9.12 -5.89 -4.14
CA THR A 324 8.45 -4.62 -4.47
C THR A 324 7.12 -4.44 -3.75
N ALA A 325 6.38 -5.52 -3.49
CA ALA A 325 5.19 -5.50 -2.66
C ALA A 325 5.48 -5.08 -1.21
N ALA A 326 6.62 -5.51 -0.66
CA ALA A 326 7.08 -5.05 0.65
C ALA A 326 7.46 -3.56 0.66
N ILE A 327 8.02 -3.04 -0.44
CA ILE A 327 8.27 -1.60 -0.60
C ILE A 327 6.94 -0.85 -0.59
N GLY A 328 5.99 -1.24 -1.43
CA GLY A 328 4.70 -0.55 -1.55
C GLY A 328 3.88 -0.57 -0.25
N LYS A 329 3.86 -1.70 0.47
CA LYS A 329 3.30 -1.79 1.83
C LYS A 329 3.99 -0.85 2.81
N GLY A 330 5.32 -0.76 2.75
CA GLY A 330 6.10 0.17 3.57
C GLY A 330 5.76 1.64 3.29
N PHE A 331 5.61 2.00 2.01
CA PHE A 331 5.16 3.33 1.59
C PHE A 331 3.76 3.64 2.10
N ALA A 332 2.79 2.72 1.94
CA ALA A 332 1.42 2.88 2.41
C ALA A 332 1.36 3.13 3.93
N ILE A 333 2.06 2.31 4.72
CA ILE A 333 2.10 2.44 6.18
C ILE A 333 2.77 3.75 6.59
N GLY A 334 3.90 4.09 5.97
CA GLY A 334 4.61 5.34 6.24
C GLY A 334 3.75 6.56 5.96
N SER A 335 3.05 6.57 4.82
CA SER A 335 2.16 7.67 4.46
C SER A 335 0.93 7.76 5.34
N ALA A 336 0.33 6.62 5.71
CA ALA A 336 -0.82 6.58 6.61
C ALA A 336 -0.48 7.16 7.99
N ALA A 337 0.71 6.88 8.52
CA ALA A 337 1.19 7.48 9.77
C ALA A 337 1.27 9.01 9.67
N PHE A 338 1.83 9.54 8.57
CA PHE A 338 1.88 10.99 8.36
C PHE A 338 0.51 11.62 8.11
N ALA A 339 -0.34 10.99 7.31
CA ALA A 339 -1.70 11.45 7.03
C ALA A 339 -2.53 11.53 8.31
N THR A 340 -2.43 10.51 9.18
CA THR A 340 -3.07 10.46 10.50
C THR A 340 -2.67 11.66 11.37
N LEU A 341 -1.39 12.03 11.40
CA LEU A 341 -0.93 13.22 12.15
C LEU A 341 -1.54 14.52 11.60
N GLY A 342 -1.65 14.63 10.27
CA GLY A 342 -2.34 15.74 9.63
C GLY A 342 -3.83 15.78 9.96
N LEU A 343 -4.52 14.64 9.94
CA LEU A 343 -5.93 14.50 10.29
C LEU A 343 -6.21 14.79 11.76
N ILE A 344 -5.34 14.37 12.70
CA ILE A 344 -5.44 14.72 14.12
C ILE A 344 -5.37 16.25 14.30
N THR A 345 -4.53 16.92 13.51
CA THR A 345 -4.43 18.38 13.52
C THR A 345 -5.71 19.01 13.01
N ALA A 346 -6.20 18.56 11.85
CA ALA A 346 -7.44 19.04 11.27
C ALA A 346 -8.63 18.83 12.22
N TYR A 347 -8.72 17.65 12.84
CA TYR A 347 -9.73 17.33 13.86
C TYR A 347 -9.66 18.31 15.04
N ARG A 348 -8.46 18.59 15.57
CA ARG A 348 -8.27 19.56 16.65
C ARG A 348 -8.74 20.96 16.24
N VAL A 349 -8.39 21.43 15.04
CA VAL A 349 -8.82 22.74 14.53
C VAL A 349 -10.34 22.80 14.42
N THR A 350 -10.96 21.77 13.84
CA THR A 350 -12.42 21.69 13.69
C THR A 350 -13.13 21.69 15.04
N ILE A 351 -12.70 20.86 16.00
CA ILE A 351 -13.32 20.83 17.33
C ILE A 351 -13.14 22.16 18.06
N ASN A 352 -11.98 22.80 17.98
CA ASN A 352 -11.79 24.13 18.56
C ASN A 352 -12.68 25.20 17.93
N SER A 353 -13.03 25.06 16.65
CA SER A 353 -13.97 25.99 16.00
C SER A 353 -15.44 25.80 16.43
N LEU A 354 -15.78 24.60 16.92
CA LEU A 354 -17.12 24.25 17.37
C LEU A 354 -17.29 24.38 18.88
N ALA A 355 -16.22 24.21 19.64
CA ALA A 355 -16.22 24.23 21.09
C ALA A 355 -16.10 25.67 21.63
N SER A 356 -16.76 25.93 22.76
CA SER A 356 -16.69 27.21 23.48
C SER A 356 -15.38 27.43 24.24
N GLY A 357 -14.47 26.45 24.21
CA GLY A 357 -13.20 26.45 24.93
C GLY A 357 -12.09 25.71 24.18
N SER A 358 -10.86 25.85 24.64
CA SER A 358 -9.70 25.25 23.97
C SER A 358 -9.67 23.72 24.17
N PHE A 359 -9.91 22.98 23.08
CA PHE A 359 -9.67 21.56 23.01
C PHE A 359 -8.16 21.27 22.91
N THR A 360 -7.64 20.63 23.95
CA THR A 360 -6.25 20.20 24.07
C THR A 360 -6.17 18.68 24.25
N LEU A 361 -5.31 18.02 23.47
CA LEU A 361 -5.00 16.61 23.66
C LEU A 361 -3.84 16.49 24.65
N SER A 362 -4.16 16.29 25.93
CA SER A 362 -3.18 16.17 27.01
C SER A 362 -3.10 14.73 27.51
N LEU A 363 -1.89 14.17 27.61
CA LEU A 363 -1.68 12.86 28.24
C LEU A 363 -1.99 12.88 29.74
N ALA A 364 -2.19 14.04 30.36
CA ALA A 364 -2.68 14.14 31.73
C ALA A 364 -4.20 13.93 31.85
N ASP A 365 -4.94 13.96 30.74
CA ASP A 365 -6.38 13.66 30.72
C ASP A 365 -6.60 12.14 30.72
N PRO A 366 -7.20 11.56 31.78
CA PRO A 366 -7.48 10.12 31.83
C PRO A 366 -8.39 9.64 30.69
N LYS A 367 -9.25 10.51 30.13
CA LYS A 367 -10.08 10.16 28.97
C LYS A 367 -9.23 9.92 27.73
N LEU A 368 -8.18 10.72 27.53
CA LEU A 368 -7.25 10.52 26.41
C LEU A 368 -6.46 9.22 26.60
N ILE A 369 -5.96 8.94 27.81
CA ILE A 369 -5.25 7.68 28.10
C ILE A 369 -6.15 6.47 27.82
N ALA A 370 -7.40 6.48 28.30
CA ALA A 370 -8.36 5.42 28.03
C ALA A 370 -8.60 5.24 26.52
N GLY A 371 -8.76 6.35 25.79
CA GLY A 371 -8.88 6.33 24.33
C GLY A 371 -7.65 5.76 23.62
N LEU A 372 -6.44 6.09 24.08
CA LEU A 372 -5.18 5.55 23.54
C LEU A 372 -5.04 4.04 23.78
N LEU A 373 -5.44 3.54 24.96
CA LEU A 373 -5.41 2.10 25.26
C LEU A 373 -6.41 1.32 24.41
N ILE A 374 -7.64 1.82 24.28
CA ILE A 374 -8.66 1.22 23.42
C ILE A 374 -8.20 1.26 21.95
N GLY A 375 -7.75 2.42 21.48
CA GLY A 375 -7.27 2.62 20.12
C GLY A 375 -6.05 1.75 19.78
N GLY A 376 -5.10 1.60 20.71
CA GLY A 376 -3.92 0.73 20.53
C GLY A 376 -4.26 -0.76 20.46
N MET A 377 -5.39 -1.17 21.04
CA MET A 377 -5.90 -2.55 20.95
C MET A 377 -6.62 -2.82 19.62
N VAL A 378 -7.24 -1.81 18.99
CA VAL A 378 -8.03 -1.98 17.75
C VAL A 378 -7.25 -2.70 16.64
N PRO A 379 -5.98 -2.37 16.30
CA PRO A 379 -5.22 -3.10 15.30
C PRO A 379 -5.04 -4.60 15.61
N TYR A 380 -4.90 -4.98 16.88
CA TYR A 380 -4.80 -6.39 17.30
C TYR A 380 -6.13 -7.12 17.16
N LEU A 381 -7.22 -6.49 17.58
CA LEU A 381 -8.57 -7.03 17.39
C LEU A 381 -8.85 -7.24 15.90
N TYR A 382 -8.54 -6.23 15.08
CA TYR A 382 -8.70 -6.26 13.64
C TYR A 382 -7.89 -7.38 13.00
N GLY A 383 -6.59 -7.46 13.31
CA GLY A 383 -5.70 -8.51 12.83
C GLY A 383 -6.20 -9.92 13.20
N SER A 384 -6.72 -10.08 14.42
CA SER A 384 -7.32 -11.35 14.85
C SER A 384 -8.57 -11.73 14.06
N LEU A 385 -9.47 -10.79 13.79
CA LEU A 385 -10.69 -11.04 13.01
C LEU A 385 -10.36 -11.43 11.57
N LEU A 386 -9.41 -10.72 10.94
CA LEU A 386 -8.95 -11.00 9.58
C LEU A 386 -8.25 -12.34 9.46
N ALA A 387 -7.31 -12.65 10.37
CA ALA A 387 -6.63 -13.93 10.38
C ALA A 387 -7.62 -15.10 10.54
N ARG A 388 -8.64 -14.93 11.39
CA ARG A 388 -9.72 -15.91 11.55
C ARG A 388 -10.63 -16.00 10.32
N GLY A 389 -10.79 -14.92 9.57
CA GLY A 389 -11.50 -14.89 8.29
C GLY A 389 -10.75 -15.73 7.25
N VAL A 390 -9.48 -15.40 7.00
CA VAL A 390 -8.59 -16.11 6.08
C VAL A 390 -8.53 -17.60 6.42
N GLY A 391 -8.29 -17.95 7.69
CA GLY A 391 -8.19 -19.35 8.11
C GLY A 391 -9.46 -20.17 7.88
N ARG A 392 -10.65 -19.56 8.02
CA ARG A 392 -11.92 -20.22 7.73
C ARG A 392 -12.09 -20.49 6.23
N VAL A 393 -11.76 -19.53 5.39
CA VAL A 393 -11.82 -19.68 3.93
C VAL A 393 -10.80 -20.71 3.46
N ALA A 394 -9.55 -20.62 3.91
CA ALA A 394 -8.50 -21.56 3.58
C ALA A 394 -8.89 -23.00 3.93
N PHE A 395 -9.46 -23.24 5.12
CA PHE A 395 -9.94 -24.57 5.51
C PHE A 395 -11.01 -25.12 4.57
N GLN A 396 -11.96 -24.28 4.14
CA GLN A 396 -13.00 -24.70 3.18
C GLN A 396 -12.41 -25.02 1.81
N VAL A 397 -11.46 -24.21 1.33
CA VAL A 397 -10.75 -24.47 0.07
C VAL A 397 -9.97 -25.78 0.17
N VAL A 398 -9.20 -26.00 1.25
CA VAL A 398 -8.45 -27.25 1.50
C VAL A 398 -9.36 -28.47 1.41
N GLU A 399 -10.50 -28.46 2.10
CA GLU A 399 -11.44 -29.59 2.07
C GLU A 399 -12.03 -29.83 0.68
N GLU A 400 -12.31 -28.77 -0.08
CA GLU A 400 -12.80 -28.91 -1.46
C GLU A 400 -11.73 -29.43 -2.42
N VAL A 401 -10.47 -28.97 -2.31
CA VAL A 401 -9.35 -29.51 -3.10
C VAL A 401 -9.16 -31.00 -2.80
N ARG A 402 -9.12 -31.39 -1.51
CA ARG A 402 -9.04 -32.79 -1.08
C ARG A 402 -10.19 -33.63 -1.62
N ARG A 403 -11.42 -33.11 -1.55
CA ARG A 403 -12.62 -33.76 -2.08
C ARG A 403 -12.46 -34.02 -3.58
N GLN A 404 -12.06 -33.02 -4.36
CA GLN A 404 -11.89 -33.18 -5.80
C GLN A 404 -10.77 -34.17 -6.17
N PHE A 405 -9.62 -34.13 -5.50
CA PHE A 405 -8.55 -35.09 -5.71
C PHE A 405 -8.96 -36.54 -5.39
N ARG A 406 -9.83 -36.74 -4.40
CA ARG A 406 -10.35 -38.06 -4.02
C ARG A 406 -11.46 -38.54 -4.95
N GLU A 407 -12.39 -37.67 -5.32
CA GLU A 407 -13.68 -38.05 -5.94
C GLU A 407 -13.69 -37.91 -7.47
N ILE A 408 -12.87 -37.03 -8.07
CA ILE A 408 -12.86 -36.85 -9.52
C ILE A 408 -11.92 -37.88 -10.17
N PRO A 409 -12.45 -38.86 -10.92
CA PRO A 409 -11.62 -39.93 -11.48
C PRO A 409 -10.59 -39.37 -12.47
N GLY A 410 -9.32 -39.75 -12.28
CA GLY A 410 -8.24 -39.39 -13.19
C GLY A 410 -7.72 -37.96 -13.07
N LEU A 411 -8.22 -37.15 -12.13
CA LEU A 411 -7.75 -35.77 -11.91
C LEU A 411 -6.25 -35.72 -11.60
N MET A 412 -5.80 -36.49 -10.60
CA MET A 412 -4.37 -36.57 -10.24
C MET A 412 -3.48 -37.14 -11.37
N LYS A 413 -4.07 -37.89 -12.30
CA LYS A 413 -3.41 -38.44 -13.48
C LYS A 413 -3.42 -37.47 -14.68
N GLY A 414 -3.94 -36.25 -14.52
CA GLY A 414 -4.07 -35.25 -15.58
C GLY A 414 -5.11 -35.58 -16.65
N LYS A 415 -6.01 -36.55 -16.39
CA LYS A 415 -7.06 -36.99 -17.32
C LYS A 415 -8.45 -36.45 -16.95
N GLY A 416 -8.65 -36.14 -15.66
CA GLY A 416 -9.86 -35.49 -15.16
C GLY A 416 -9.71 -33.97 -15.21
N LYS A 417 -10.83 -33.26 -15.27
CA LYS A 417 -10.87 -31.79 -15.25
C LYS A 417 -11.22 -31.31 -13.84
N ALA A 418 -10.41 -30.40 -13.29
CA ALA A 418 -10.68 -29.76 -12.01
C ALA A 418 -11.90 -28.82 -12.13
N ASP A 419 -12.71 -28.73 -11.08
CA ASP A 419 -13.79 -27.74 -10.98
C ASP A 419 -13.35 -26.55 -10.13
N SER A 420 -12.71 -25.59 -10.80
CA SER A 420 -12.23 -24.37 -10.14
C SER A 420 -13.34 -23.44 -9.70
N THR A 421 -14.54 -23.55 -10.29
CA THR A 421 -15.68 -22.68 -9.97
C THR A 421 -16.07 -22.78 -8.50
N LYS A 422 -15.98 -23.98 -7.92
CA LYS A 422 -16.27 -24.19 -6.50
C LYS A 422 -15.27 -23.51 -5.58
N CYS A 423 -13.97 -23.59 -5.89
CA CYS A 423 -12.96 -22.91 -5.08
C CYS A 423 -13.12 -21.39 -5.17
N VAL A 424 -13.44 -20.86 -6.36
CA VAL A 424 -13.75 -19.43 -6.55
C VAL A 424 -15.00 -19.01 -5.77
N ASP A 425 -16.08 -19.78 -5.80
CA ASP A 425 -17.32 -19.48 -5.05
C ASP A 425 -17.11 -19.52 -3.53
N ILE A 426 -16.34 -20.50 -3.03
CA ILE A 426 -15.95 -20.58 -1.61
C ILE A 426 -15.16 -19.32 -1.21
N ALA A 427 -14.12 -18.97 -1.98
CA ALA A 427 -13.30 -17.79 -1.71
C ALA A 427 -14.12 -16.50 -1.76
N ALA A 428 -15.00 -16.36 -2.77
CA ALA A 428 -15.85 -15.18 -2.94
C ALA A 428 -16.85 -15.00 -1.79
N ARG A 429 -17.62 -16.03 -1.46
CA ARG A 429 -18.60 -15.97 -0.36
C ARG A 429 -17.90 -15.77 0.98
N GLY A 430 -16.82 -16.52 1.20
CA GLY A 430 -16.01 -16.42 2.40
C GLY A 430 -15.46 -15.01 2.60
N ALA A 431 -14.94 -14.37 1.55
CA ALA A 431 -14.49 -12.98 1.59
C ALA A 431 -15.62 -12.00 1.93
N LEU A 432 -16.75 -12.09 1.23
CA LEU A 432 -17.90 -11.20 1.44
C LEU A 432 -18.48 -11.31 2.85
N GLU A 433 -18.54 -12.50 3.43
CA GLU A 433 -19.03 -12.70 4.80
C GLU A 433 -18.05 -12.20 5.85
N ASN A 434 -16.75 -12.46 5.67
CA ASN A 434 -15.74 -12.18 6.69
C ASN A 434 -15.22 -10.74 6.67
N MET A 435 -15.45 -9.98 5.59
CA MET A 435 -15.07 -8.56 5.50
C MET A 435 -16.06 -7.60 6.18
N MET A 436 -17.22 -8.08 6.67
CA MET A 436 -18.30 -7.18 7.14
C MET A 436 -18.14 -6.69 8.58
N LEU A 437 -17.56 -7.52 9.45
CA LEU A 437 -17.40 -7.20 10.87
C LEU A 437 -16.14 -6.37 11.18
N PRO A 438 -14.94 -6.73 10.67
CA PRO A 438 -13.81 -5.82 10.70
C PRO A 438 -14.15 -4.60 9.83
#